data_AF-A0A9E4AN07-F1
#
_entry.id   AF-A0A9E4AN07-F1
#
_cell.length_a   1.000
_cell.length_b   1.000
_cell.length_c   1.000
_cell.angle_alpha   90.00
_cell.angle_beta   90.00
_cell.angle_gamma   90.00
#
_symmetry.space_group_name_H-M   'P 1'
#
loop_
_entity.id
_entity.type
_entity.pdbx_description
1 polymer ?
#
loop_
_entity_poly.entity_id
_entity_poly.type
_entity_poly.pdbx_seq_one_letter_code
_entity_poly.pdbx_strand_id
1 'polypeptide(L)'
;MARPDQVQDDQLREFFEQAQGAMRTGKPNEAVKAVVSALYRLLELKPELNSEELEPRPGWKMPFLTRWPQLGANFVEGSLAKHEPKIEFIKESFALSEAITYYEFTLETAIKRGV
;
A
#
# COMPACT_ATOMS: atom_id res chain seq x y z
N MET A 1 13.07 11.57 -3.04
CA MET A 1 11.82 10.80 -3.16
C MET A 1 12.18 9.38 -3.52
N ALA A 2 11.48 8.42 -2.92
CA ALA A 2 11.49 7.02 -3.33
C ALA A 2 11.11 6.90 -4.81
N ARG A 3 11.74 5.98 -5.54
CA ARG A 3 11.46 5.76 -6.96
C ARG A 3 11.27 4.27 -7.27
N PRO A 4 10.40 3.92 -8.23
CA PRO A 4 10.14 2.52 -8.58
C PRO A 4 11.37 1.75 -9.09
N ASP A 5 12.39 2.41 -9.65
CA ASP A 5 13.66 1.77 -10.06
C ASP A 5 14.46 1.19 -8.88
N GLN A 6 14.11 1.56 -7.65
CA GLN A 6 14.74 1.03 -6.44
C GLN A 6 14.09 -0.27 -5.94
N VAL A 7 12.95 -0.66 -6.52
CA VAL A 7 12.24 -1.91 -6.22
C VAL A 7 12.89 -3.05 -6.99
N GLN A 8 13.21 -4.15 -6.31
CA GLN A 8 13.95 -5.28 -6.88
C GLN A 8 13.02 -6.31 -7.54
N ASP A 9 11.85 -6.55 -6.97
CA ASP A 9 10.84 -7.46 -7.53
C ASP A 9 10.21 -6.86 -8.79
N ASP A 10 10.31 -7.58 -9.91
CA ASP A 10 9.87 -7.09 -11.21
C ASP A 10 8.36 -6.86 -11.27
N GLN A 11 7.56 -7.76 -10.67
CA GLN A 11 6.09 -7.64 -10.65
C GLN A 11 5.65 -6.46 -9.78
N LEU A 12 6.28 -6.29 -8.62
CA LEU A 12 6.04 -5.15 -7.75
C LEU A 12 6.41 -3.83 -8.44
N ARG A 13 7.54 -3.80 -9.15
CA ARG A 13 7.95 -2.65 -9.97
C ARG A 13 6.92 -2.35 -11.06
N GLU A 14 6.43 -3.36 -11.76
CA GLU A 14 5.41 -3.20 -12.80
C GLU A 14 4.13 -2.54 -12.24
N PHE A 15 3.66 -2.96 -11.06
CA PHE A 15 2.51 -2.30 -10.43
C PHE A 15 2.75 -0.83 -10.10
N PHE A 16 3.95 -0.47 -9.66
CA PHE A 16 4.31 0.94 -9.42
C PHE A 16 4.39 1.74 -10.73
N GLU A 17 4.91 1.16 -11.80
CA GLU A 17 4.95 1.80 -13.12
C GLU A 17 3.54 2.01 -13.68
N GLN A 18 2.66 1.01 -13.55
CA GLN A 18 1.24 1.10 -13.91
C GLN A 18 0.55 2.22 -13.11
N ALA A 19 0.76 2.27 -11.79
CA ALA A 19 0.21 3.32 -10.94
C ALA A 19 0.71 4.71 -11.35
N GLN A 20 2.00 4.85 -11.63
CA GLN A 20 2.58 6.11 -12.08
C GLN A 20 2.04 6.54 -13.45
N GLY A 21 1.91 5.61 -14.40
CA GLY A 21 1.31 5.85 -15.71
C GLY A 21 -0.16 6.29 -15.60
N ALA A 22 -0.94 5.63 -14.76
CA ALA A 22 -2.33 5.99 -14.49
C ALA A 22 -2.46 7.39 -13.86
N MET A 23 -1.61 7.72 -12.89
CA MET A 23 -1.58 9.07 -12.30
C MET A 23 -1.25 10.15 -13.33
N ARG A 24 -0.25 9.91 -14.20
CA ARG A 24 0.15 10.86 -15.26
C ARG A 24 -0.93 11.10 -16.31
N THR A 25 -1.79 10.11 -16.53
CA THR A 25 -2.88 10.16 -17.51
C THR A 25 -4.22 10.58 -16.90
N GLY A 26 -4.23 10.99 -15.62
CA GLY A 26 -5.45 11.48 -14.96
C GLY A 26 -6.43 10.37 -14.59
N LYS A 27 -5.95 9.14 -14.35
CA LYS A 27 -6.73 7.95 -14.00
C LYS A 27 -6.47 7.49 -12.56
N PRO A 28 -6.85 8.29 -11.54
CA PRO A 28 -6.54 8.00 -10.13
C PRO A 28 -7.15 6.68 -9.64
N ASN A 29 -8.32 6.27 -10.14
CA ASN A 29 -8.93 5.00 -9.79
C ASN A 29 -8.09 3.79 -10.23
N GLU A 30 -7.55 3.85 -11.45
CA GLU A 30 -6.65 2.81 -11.97
C GLU A 30 -5.34 2.81 -11.17
N ALA A 31 -4.84 3.99 -10.80
CA ALA A 31 -3.66 4.12 -9.97
C ALA A 31 -3.84 3.47 -8.58
N VAL A 32 -4.93 3.76 -7.86
CA VAL A 32 -5.17 3.16 -6.54
C VAL A 32 -5.30 1.64 -6.65
N LYS A 33 -5.96 1.11 -7.68
CA LYS A 33 -6.03 -0.34 -7.90
C LYS A 33 -4.65 -0.96 -8.10
N ALA A 34 -3.81 -0.36 -8.93
CA ALA A 34 -2.44 -0.81 -9.13
C ALA A 34 -1.62 -0.74 -7.83
N VAL A 35 -1.79 0.31 -7.01
CA VAL A 35 -1.13 0.42 -5.70
C VAL A 35 -1.62 -0.65 -4.72
N VAL A 36 -2.91 -0.98 -4.72
CA VAL A 36 -3.45 -2.07 -3.90
C VAL A 36 -2.86 -3.42 -4.34
N SER A 37 -2.73 -3.66 -5.64
CA SER A 37 -2.02 -4.83 -6.16
C SER A 37 -0.55 -4.85 -5.74
N ALA A 38 0.13 -3.70 -5.77
CA ALA A 38 1.50 -3.57 -5.25
C ALA A 38 1.59 -3.89 -3.76
N LEU A 39 0.64 -3.41 -2.94
CA LEU A 39 0.60 -3.73 -1.52
C LEU A 39 0.45 -5.23 -1.31
N TYR A 40 -0.48 -5.89 -2.01
CA TYR A 40 -0.65 -7.34 -1.87
C TYR A 40 0.60 -8.10 -2.26
N ARG A 41 1.24 -7.72 -3.38
CA ARG A 41 2.51 -8.31 -3.78
C ARG A 41 3.59 -8.12 -2.71
N LEU A 42 3.67 -6.93 -2.11
CA LEU A 42 4.59 -6.67 -1.01
C LEU A 42 4.31 -7.58 0.21
N LEU A 43 3.05 -7.81 0.55
CA LEU A 43 2.66 -8.70 1.66
C LEU A 43 2.90 -10.18 1.36
N GLU A 44 2.84 -10.59 0.09
CA GLU A 44 3.27 -11.92 -0.34
C GLU A 44 4.79 -12.10 -0.19
N LEU A 45 5.57 -11.09 -0.56
CA LEU A 45 7.03 -11.10 -0.48
C LEU A 45 7.55 -10.94 0.97
N LYS A 46 6.78 -10.25 1.81
CA LYS A 46 7.10 -9.92 3.21
C LYS A 46 5.91 -10.22 4.12
N PRO A 47 5.55 -11.50 4.31
CA PRO A 47 4.40 -11.90 5.13
C PRO A 47 4.51 -11.46 6.58
N GLU A 48 5.73 -11.21 7.09
CA GLU A 48 5.96 -10.65 8.42
C GLU A 48 5.30 -9.28 8.63
N LEU A 49 5.04 -8.51 7.56
CA LEU A 49 4.33 -7.23 7.66
C LEU A 49 2.88 -7.38 8.13
N ASN A 50 2.29 -8.57 7.97
CA ASN A 50 0.93 -8.87 8.44
C ASN A 50 0.86 -9.00 9.96
N SER A 51 1.95 -9.40 10.61
CA SER A 51 2.06 -9.60 12.05
C SER A 51 2.96 -8.58 12.74
N GLU A 52 3.63 -7.72 11.98
CA GLU A 52 4.48 -6.67 12.53
C GLU A 52 3.64 -5.69 13.37
N GLU A 53 4.08 -5.49 14.60
CA GLU A 53 3.53 -4.50 15.51
C GLU A 53 4.45 -3.28 15.57
N LEU A 54 3.83 -2.11 15.60
CA LEU A 54 4.49 -0.84 15.89
C LEU A 54 4.17 -0.44 17.33
N GLU A 55 5.16 0.14 18.00
CA GLU A 55 5.01 0.73 19.33
C GLU A 55 5.20 2.25 19.25
N PRO A 56 4.19 3.01 18.80
CA PRO A 56 4.29 4.47 18.69
C PRO A 56 4.41 5.16 20.06
N ARG A 57 3.99 4.49 21.14
CA ARG A 57 4.14 4.93 22.53
C ARG A 57 4.50 3.72 23.39
N PRO A 58 5.32 3.88 24.45
CA PRO A 58 5.64 2.79 25.36
C PRO A 58 4.37 2.11 25.89
N GLY A 59 4.28 0.79 25.72
CA GLY A 59 3.15 -0.03 26.14
C GLY A 59 1.93 -0.02 25.22
N TRP A 60 1.96 0.72 24.10
CA TRP A 60 0.88 0.72 23.11
C TRP A 60 1.34 0.13 21.79
N LYS A 61 0.85 -1.08 21.50
CA LYS A 61 1.13 -1.79 20.25
C LYS A 61 -0.03 -1.69 19.27
N MET A 62 0.28 -1.53 17.99
CA MET A 62 -0.71 -1.57 16.91
C MET A 62 -0.11 -2.23 15.65
N PRO A 63 -0.89 -2.94 14.83
CA PRO A 63 -0.37 -3.55 13.60
C PRO A 63 0.25 -2.50 12.67
N PHE A 64 1.38 -2.79 12.02
CA PHE A 64 2.05 -1.89 11.07
C PHE A 64 1.10 -1.38 9.99
N LEU A 65 0.24 -2.28 9.47
CA LEU A 65 -0.73 -1.98 8.42
C LEU A 65 -1.80 -0.96 8.81
N THR A 66 -1.95 -0.62 10.09
CA THR A 66 -2.79 0.51 10.52
C THR A 66 -2.30 1.87 10.01
N ARG A 67 -1.05 1.98 9.55
CA ARG A 67 -0.52 3.18 8.89
C ARG A 67 -1.02 3.37 7.45
N TRP A 68 -1.69 2.38 6.88
CA TRP A 68 -2.30 2.49 5.56
C TRP A 68 -3.32 3.64 5.51
N PRO A 69 -3.25 4.54 4.51
CA PRO A 69 -4.15 5.69 4.45
C PRO A 69 -5.63 5.31 4.35
N GLN A 70 -6.48 5.90 5.19
CA GLN A 70 -7.93 5.63 5.18
C GLN A 70 -8.68 6.61 4.25
N LEU A 71 -8.36 6.58 2.95
CA LEU A 71 -8.84 7.54 1.94
C LEU A 71 -9.82 6.94 0.93
N GLY A 72 -10.37 5.75 1.21
CA GLY A 72 -11.41 5.13 0.39
C GLY A 72 -11.09 3.73 -0.13
N ALA A 73 -9.82 3.33 -0.11
CA ALA A 73 -9.40 1.94 -0.21
C ALA A 73 -8.95 1.55 1.20
N ASN A 74 -9.82 0.94 1.99
CA ASN A 74 -9.60 0.74 3.42
C ASN A 74 -9.53 -0.75 3.74
N PHE A 75 -8.85 -1.11 4.83
CA PHE A 75 -8.92 -2.49 5.32
C PHE A 75 -10.30 -2.80 5.86
N VAL A 76 -10.85 -3.95 5.47
CA VAL A 76 -12.08 -4.51 6.02
C VAL A 76 -11.91 -4.70 7.52
N GLU A 77 -12.93 -4.34 8.29
CA GLU A 77 -12.91 -4.45 9.75
C GLU A 77 -12.56 -5.88 10.20
N GLY A 78 -11.62 -5.98 11.14
CA GLY A 78 -11.14 -7.27 11.67
C GLY A 78 -10.22 -8.07 10.75
N SER A 79 -10.00 -7.65 9.49
CA SER A 79 -9.09 -8.36 8.56
C SER A 79 -7.64 -8.36 9.05
N LEU A 80 -7.16 -7.23 9.56
CA LEU A 80 -5.83 -7.10 10.13
C LEU A 80 -5.64 -7.93 11.41
N ALA A 81 -6.67 -8.02 12.26
CA ALA A 81 -6.61 -8.81 13.49
C ALA A 81 -6.53 -10.32 13.22
N LYS A 82 -6.97 -10.77 12.05
CA LYS A 82 -6.87 -12.15 11.59
C LYS A 82 -5.59 -12.43 10.78
N HIS A 83 -4.72 -11.43 10.61
CA HIS A 83 -3.57 -11.49 9.70
C HIS A 83 -3.95 -11.82 8.24
N GLU A 84 -5.17 -11.49 7.84
CA GLU A 84 -5.70 -11.69 6.49
C GLU A 84 -6.10 -10.33 5.89
N PRO A 85 -5.14 -9.44 5.60
CA PRO A 85 -5.43 -8.08 5.17
C PRO A 85 -6.29 -8.09 3.91
N LYS A 86 -7.46 -7.45 4.00
CA LYS A 86 -8.40 -7.34 2.88
C LYS A 86 -8.80 -5.88 2.70
N ILE A 87 -8.65 -5.35 1.50
CA ILE A 87 -9.02 -3.97 1.17
C ILE A 87 -10.39 -3.97 0.50
N GLU A 88 -11.25 -3.05 0.94
CA GLU A 88 -12.50 -2.69 0.29
C GLU A 88 -12.44 -1.25 -0.24
N PHE A 89 -13.11 -1.02 -1.37
CA PHE A 89 -13.23 0.31 -1.98
C PHE A 89 -14.58 0.91 -1.56
N ILE A 90 -14.56 1.82 -0.58
CA ILE A 90 -15.76 2.41 0.00
C ILE A 90 -16.33 3.58 -0.82
N LYS A 91 -15.64 3.99 -1.89
CA LYS A 91 -16.06 5.08 -2.77
C LYS A 91 -15.78 4.77 -4.23
N GLU A 92 -16.52 5.43 -5.11
CA GLU A 92 -16.49 5.19 -6.56
C GLU A 92 -15.31 5.88 -7.27
N SER A 93 -14.80 6.98 -6.72
CA SER A 93 -13.72 7.75 -7.33
C SER A 93 -12.71 8.27 -6.32
N PHE A 94 -11.46 8.34 -6.76
CA PHE A 94 -10.32 8.87 -6.03
C PHE A 94 -9.82 10.15 -6.68
N ALA A 95 -9.34 11.09 -5.87
CA ALA A 95 -8.54 12.21 -6.30
C ALA A 95 -7.09 11.77 -6.56
N LEU A 96 -6.37 12.53 -7.37
CA LEU A 96 -4.96 12.27 -7.65
C LEU A 96 -4.09 12.32 -6.39
N SER A 97 -4.37 13.25 -5.46
CA SER A 97 -3.66 13.36 -4.18
C SER A 97 -3.81 12.11 -3.30
N GLU A 98 -4.94 11.42 -3.38
CA GLU A 98 -5.17 10.19 -2.62
C GLU A 98 -4.40 9.02 -3.25
N ALA A 99 -4.40 8.92 -4.58
CA ALA A 99 -3.58 7.96 -5.30
C ALA A 99 -2.08 8.14 -4.98
N ILE A 100 -1.60 9.39 -4.93
CA ILE A 100 -0.22 9.71 -4.54
C ILE A 100 0.05 9.27 -3.10
N THR A 101 -0.85 9.58 -2.16
CA THR A 101 -0.69 9.18 -0.75
C THR A 101 -0.56 7.66 -0.59
N TYR A 102 -1.39 6.88 -1.29
CA TYR A 102 -1.29 5.42 -1.29
C TYR A 102 0.03 4.96 -1.92
N TYR A 103 0.38 5.53 -3.07
CA TYR A 103 1.58 5.18 -3.82
C TYR A 103 2.84 5.39 -2.97
N GLU A 104 2.96 6.54 -2.32
CA GLU A 104 4.10 6.88 -1.46
C GLU A 104 4.24 5.92 -0.29
N PHE A 105 3.13 5.61 0.40
CA PHE A 105 3.15 4.65 1.50
C PHE A 105 3.71 3.28 1.06
N THR A 106 3.17 2.73 -0.03
CA THR A 106 3.54 1.39 -0.51
C THR A 106 4.97 1.37 -1.05
N LEU A 107 5.35 2.37 -1.84
CA LEU A 107 6.69 2.45 -2.44
C LEU A 107 7.77 2.63 -1.38
N GLU A 108 7.56 3.52 -0.41
CA GLU A 108 8.49 3.68 0.69
C GLU A 108 8.63 2.40 1.52
N THR A 109 7.52 1.70 1.74
CA THR A 109 7.56 0.43 2.49
C THR A 109 8.34 -0.62 1.72
N ALA A 110 8.10 -0.78 0.41
CA ALA A 110 8.86 -1.71 -0.44
C ALA A 110 10.38 -1.43 -0.37
N ILE A 111 10.79 -0.18 -0.59
CA ILE A 111 12.20 0.21 -0.57
C ILE A 111 12.83 -0.01 0.81
N LYS A 112 12.14 0.37 1.90
CA LYS A 112 12.63 0.17 3.28
C LYS A 112 12.80 -1.31 3.62
N ARG A 113 12.02 -2.20 2.98
CA ARG A 113 12.09 -3.65 3.18
C ARG A 113 13.02 -4.36 2.17
N GLY A 114 13.66 -3.59 1.28
CA GLY A 114 14.62 -4.09 0.31
C GLY A 114 13.98 -5.04 -0.70
N VAL A 115 12.73 -4.77 -1.09
CA VAL A 115 11.97 -5.54 -2.08
C VAL A 115 11.78 -4.76 -3.36
#